data_AF-A0A965KTC3-F1
#
_entry.id   AF-A0A965KTC3-F1
#
_cell.length_a   1.000
_cell.length_b   1.000
_cell.length_c   1.000
_cell.angle_alpha   90.00
_cell.angle_beta   90.00
_cell.angle_gamma   90.00
#
_symmetry.space_group_name_H-M   'P 1'
#
loop_
_entity.id
_entity.type
_entity.pdbx_description
1 polymer ?
#
loop_
_entity_poly.entity_id
_entity_poly.type
_entity_poly.pdbx_seq_one_letter_code
_entity_poly.pdbx_strand_id
1 'polypeptide(L)' 'MQTIGSGLRFPEGPVACDDGSVLVVEMFGERITRVNPDGSSTVVAEVPGGPNGLAECADGSLLVCNNGGSFT' A
#
# COMPACT_ATOMS: atom_id res chain seq x y z
N MET A 1 -2.01 13.93 15.94
CA MET A 1 -2.21 13.36 14.59
C MET A 1 -1.16 13.98 13.68
N GLN A 2 -0.42 13.17 12.94
CA GLN A 2 0.64 13.62 12.03
C GLN A 2 0.41 12.98 10.67
N THR A 3 0.55 13.74 9.59
CA THR A 3 0.57 13.22 8.22
C THR A 3 1.95 12.63 7.95
N ILE A 4 2.01 11.35 7.56
CA ILE A 4 3.26 10.66 7.22
C ILE A 4 3.46 10.44 5.72
N GLY A 5 2.46 10.72 4.89
CA GLY A 5 2.56 10.58 3.44
C GLY A 5 1.45 11.38 2.73
N SER A 6 1.71 11.78 1.49
CA SER A 6 0.75 12.51 0.65
C SER A 6 0.92 12.14 -0.82
N GLY A 7 -0.03 12.56 -1.68
CA GLY A 7 0.02 12.29 -3.12
C GLY A 7 -0.36 10.86 -3.54
N LEU A 8 -0.80 10.02 -2.60
CA LEU A 8 -1.24 8.64 -2.85
C LEU A 8 -2.60 8.60 -3.56
N ARG A 9 -2.82 7.55 -4.35
CA ARG A 9 -3.97 7.36 -5.24
C ARG A 9 -4.99 6.40 -4.63
N PHE A 10 -5.83 6.93 -3.74
CA PHE A 10 -6.84 6.17 -2.97
C PHE A 10 -6.18 5.02 -2.17
N PRO A 11 -5.40 5.36 -1.12
CA PRO A 11 -4.68 4.38 -0.34
C PRO A 11 -5.61 3.58 0.58
N GLU A 12 -5.44 2.26 0.60
CA GLU A 12 -6.14 1.32 1.48
C GLU A 12 -5.17 0.31 2.13
N GLY A 13 -5.68 -0.49 3.07
CA GLY A 13 -4.95 -1.61 3.69
C GLY A 13 -3.58 -1.22 4.27
N PRO A 14 -3.49 -0.30 5.24
CA PRO A 14 -2.21 0.02 5.85
C PRO A 14 -1.65 -1.18 6.62
N VAL A 15 -0.39 -1.52 6.36
CA VAL A 15 0.41 -2.48 7.13
C VAL A 15 1.56 -1.71 7.77
N ALA A 16 1.60 -1.69 9.10
CA ALA A 16 2.71 -1.10 9.84
C ALA A 16 3.90 -2.05 9.85
N CYS A 17 5.08 -1.56 9.49
CA CYS A 17 6.32 -2.34 9.48
C CYS A 17 7.20 -2.02 10.71
N ASP A 18 8.06 -2.97 11.08
CA ASP A 18 8.96 -2.84 12.25
C ASP A 18 9.99 -1.69 12.13
N ASP A 19 10.31 -1.26 10.90
CA ASP A 19 11.19 -0.12 10.63
C ASP A 19 10.49 1.25 10.76
N GLY A 20 9.22 1.25 11.17
CA GLY A 20 8.38 2.43 11.32
C GLY A 20 7.76 2.94 10.02
N SER A 21 8.05 2.30 8.88
CA SER A 21 7.36 2.58 7.62
C SER A 21 5.96 1.97 7.60
N VAL A 22 5.16 2.39 6.62
CA VAL A 22 3.81 1.84 6.38
C VAL A 22 3.71 1.44 4.92
N LEU A 23 3.29 0.21 4.66
CA LEU A 23 2.86 -0.22 3.33
C LEU A 23 1.38 0.06 3.14
N VAL A 24 1.00 0.52 1.96
CA VAL A 24 -0.39 0.68 1.53
C VAL A 24 -0.54 0.16 0.12
N VAL A 25 -1.74 -0.31 -0.22
CA VAL A 25 -2.14 -0.42 -1.63
C VAL A 25 -2.66 0.94 -2.09
N GLU A 26 -2.40 1.31 -3.34
CA GLU A 26 -3.03 2.45 -3.99
C GLU A 26 -3.99 1.94 -5.06
N MET A 27 -5.29 1.96 -4.77
CA MET A 27 -6.30 1.35 -5.65
C MET A 27 -6.32 1.97 -7.05
N PHE A 28 -6.31 3.30 -7.13
CA PHE A 28 -6.24 4.03 -8.41
C PHE A 28 -4.81 4.26 -8.91
N GLY A 29 -3.82 3.83 -8.12
CA GLY A 29 -2.41 3.84 -8.50
C GLY A 29 -1.94 2.48 -9.04
N GLU A 30 -2.75 1.43 -8.86
CA GLU A 30 -2.48 0.04 -9.25
C GLU A 30 -1.15 -0.49 -8.72
N ARG A 31 -0.83 -0.19 -7.45
CA ARG A 31 0.47 -0.51 -6.86
C ARG A 31 0.43 -0.69 -5.36
N ILE A 32 1.52 -1.19 -4.80
CA ILE A 32 1.84 -1.14 -3.38
C ILE A 32 2.95 -0.12 -3.18
N THR A 33 2.76 0.79 -2.23
CA THR A 33 3.70 1.85 -1.92
C THR A 33 4.11 1.78 -0.46
N ARG A 34 5.41 1.85 -0.20
CA ARG A 34 5.98 2.06 1.13
C ARG A 34 6.08 3.56 1.39
N VAL A 35 5.62 3.99 2.56
CA VAL A 35 5.77 5.35 3.08
C VAL A 35 6.71 5.30 4.28
N ASN A 36 7.85 5.98 4.18
CA ASN A 36 8.87 6.01 5.22
C ASN A 36 8.52 7.05 6.31
N PRO A 37 9.10 6.94 7.53
CA PRO A 37 8.87 7.91 8.61
C PRO A 37 9.21 9.37 8.27
N ASP A 38 10.13 9.59 7.32
CA ASP A 38 10.54 10.92 6.84
C ASP A 38 9.57 11.53 5.81
N GLY A 39 8.53 10.79 5.43
CA GLY A 39 7.52 11.21 4.46
C GLY A 39 7.85 10.86 3.00
N SER A 40 9.02 10.29 2.72
CA SER A 40 9.34 9.77 1.39
C SER A 40 8.53 8.50 1.09
N SER A 41 8.23 8.27 -0.19
CA SER A 41 7.50 7.09 -0.62
C SER A 41 8.20 6.39 -1.77
N THR A 42 8.00 5.07 -1.87
CA THR A 42 8.59 4.24 -2.93
C THR A 42 7.62 3.14 -3.31
N VAL A 43 7.43 2.93 -4.62
CA VAL A 43 6.64 1.83 -5.14
C VAL A 43 7.43 0.54 -4.97
N VAL A 44 6.84 -0.45 -4.31
CA VAL A 44 7.49 -1.75 -4.05
C VAL A 44 6.97 -2.87 -4.95
N ALA A 45 5.75 -2.73 -5.49
CA ALA A 45 5.18 -3.65 -6.46
C ALA A 45 4.08 -2.97 -7.29
N GLU A 46 3.98 -3.33 -8.56
CA GLU A 46 2.83 -3.01 -9.41
C GLU A 46 1.78 -4.13 -9.26
N VAL A 47 0.52 -3.74 -9.07
CA VAL A 47 -0.61 -4.64 -8.85
C VAL A 47 -1.84 -4.12 -9.62
N PRO A 48 -1.99 -4.49 -10.89
CA PRO A 48 -3.15 -4.10 -11.70
C PRO A 48 -4.47 -4.65 -11.14
N GLY A 49 -5.59 -4.00 -11.46
CA GLY A 49 -6.94 -4.50 -11.13
C GLY A 49 -7.55 -3.95 -9.84
N GLY A 50 -7.09 -2.79 -9.36
CA GLY A 50 -7.67 -2.15 -8.18
C GLY A 50 -7.40 -2.95 -6.89
N PRO A 51 -6.17 -2.91 -6.37
CA PRO A 51 -5.84 -3.51 -5.08
C PRO A 51 -6.53 -2.75 -3.95
N ASN A 52 -7.07 -3.47 -2.95
CA ASN A 52 -7.88 -2.90 -1.87
C ASN A 52 -7.39 -3.26 -0.47
N GLY A 53 -7.05 -4.53 -0.25
CA GLY A 53 -6.61 -5.03 1.05
C GLY A 53 -5.17 -5.49 1.01
N LEU A 54 -4.45 -5.31 2.12
CA LEU A 54 -3.06 -5.74 2.27
C LEU A 54 -2.84 -6.31 3.67
N ALA A 55 -2.13 -7.43 3.75
CA ALA A 55 -1.65 -8.01 4.99
C ALA A 55 -0.28 -8.64 4.77
N GLU A 56 0.56 -8.61 5.81
CA GLU A 56 1.83 -9.32 5.83
C GLU A 56 1.64 -10.74 6.38
N CYS A 57 2.22 -11.71 5.69
CA CYS A 57 2.28 -13.11 6.10
C CYS A 57 3.47 -13.34 7.04
N ALA A 58 3.43 -14.43 7.81
CA ALA A 58 4.50 -14.78 8.74
C ALA A 58 5.88 -15.02 8.07
N ASP A 59 5.92 -15.28 6.77
CA ASP A 59 7.13 -15.46 5.98
C ASP A 59 7.63 -14.16 5.30
N GLY A 60 6.98 -13.02 5.59
CA GLY A 60 7.29 -11.71 5.00
C GLY A 60 6.70 -11.49 3.61
N SER A 61 5.92 -12.45 3.07
CA SER A 61 5.14 -12.20 1.85
C SER A 61 3.95 -11.30 2.12
N LEU A 62 3.40 -10.69 1.05
CA LEU A 62 2.20 -9.85 1.14
C LEU A 62 1.01 -10.56 0.53
N LEU A 63 -0.09 -10.65 1.29
CA LEU A 63 -1.39 -11.09 0.80
C LEU A 63 -2.21 -9.87 0.38
N VAL A 64 -2.74 -9.90 -0.84
CA VAL A 64 -3.46 -8.76 -1.44
C VAL A 64 -4.88 -9.17 -1.81
N CYS A 65 -5.86 -8.34 -1.42
CA CYS A 65 -7.21 -8.39 -1.98
C CYS A 65 -7.29 -7.45 -3.19
N ASN A 66 -7.89 -7.90 -4.28
CA ASN A 66 -7.94 -7.19 -5.55
C ASN A 66 -9.33 -7.36 -6.18
N ASN A 67 -9.96 -6.26 -6.62
CA ASN A 67 -11.32 -6.28 -7.15
C ASN A 67 -11.41 -6.58 -8.67
N GLY A 68 -10.28 -6.82 -9.34
CA GLY A 68 -10.22 -7.16 -10.75
C GLY A 68 -10.50 -5.99 -11.71
N GLY A 69 -10.40 -4.75 -11.25
CA GLY A 69 -10.66 -3.55 -12.04
C GLY A 69 -12.15 -3.20 -12.14
N SER A 70 -12.97 -3.70 -11.22
CA SER A 70 -14.42 -3.47 -11.21
C SER A 70 -14.82 -2.04 -10.79
N PHE A 71 -13.90 -1.31 -10.16
CA PHE A 71 -14.09 0.04 -9.69
C PHE A 71 -12.87 0.88 -10.10
N THR A 72 -12.96 1.55 -11.26
CA THR A 72 -11.92 2.43 -11.82
C THR A 72 -12.35 3.88 -11.84
#